data_AF-A0A7Y4TGL2-F1
#
_entry.id   AF-A0A7Y4TGL2-F1
#
_cell.length_a   1.000
_cell.length_b   1.000
_cell.length_c   1.000
_cell.angle_alpha   90.00
_cell.angle_beta   90.00
_cell.angle_gamma   90.00
#
_symmetry.space_group_name_H-M   'P 1'
#
loop_
_entity.id
_entity.type
_entity.pdbx_description
1 polymer ?
#
loop_
_entity_poly.entity_id
_entity_poly.type
_entity_poly.pdbx_seq_one_letter_code
_entity_poly.pdbx_strand_id
1 'polypeptide(L)'
;QVAASGATTYAATCARCHEPGGAQAGAVIPRAEIGTDGRRLDAWTADAAEAFNAVGDGHAWQASGFRAASAGYVAPPLDGVWLSAPYLHNGSVPTLRHLLEPQAARPARFWRGYDVYDQDGLGFISDGPDARRVGTLFDTARPGNGNGGHAYGTMLLPDEKRALLEYLKTR
;
A
#
# COMPACT_ATOMS: atom_id res chain seq x y z
N GLN A 1 -26.72 6.04 0.38
CA GLN A 1 -26.40 7.44 0.72
C GLN A 1 -24.93 7.59 1.13
N VAL A 2 -24.43 6.87 2.14
CA VAL A 2 -23.02 6.99 2.60
C VAL A 2 -21.98 6.57 1.55
N ALA A 3 -22.12 5.39 0.93
CA ALA A 3 -21.19 4.94 -0.12
C ALA A 3 -21.22 5.84 -1.38
N ALA A 4 -22.35 6.47 -1.68
CA ALA A 4 -22.46 7.42 -2.79
C ALA A 4 -21.66 8.70 -2.51
N SER A 5 -21.70 9.24 -1.28
CA SER A 5 -20.81 10.32 -0.86
C SER A 5 -19.34 9.91 -0.89
N GLY A 6 -19.04 8.68 -0.48
CA GLY A 6 -17.69 8.11 -0.59
C GLY A 6 -17.17 8.04 -2.02
N ALA A 7 -18.04 7.69 -2.98
CA ALA A 7 -17.70 7.70 -4.40
C ALA A 7 -17.28 9.10 -4.89
N THR A 8 -17.95 10.16 -4.41
CA THR A 8 -17.55 11.55 -4.72
C THR A 8 -16.17 11.89 -4.16
N THR A 9 -15.90 11.53 -2.89
CA THR A 9 -14.58 11.73 -2.26
C THR A 9 -13.49 10.97 -3.02
N TYR A 10 -13.76 9.71 -3.40
CA TYR A 10 -12.85 8.88 -4.18
C TYR A 10 -12.57 9.50 -5.56
N ALA A 11 -13.61 9.94 -6.28
CA ALA A 11 -13.45 10.57 -7.59
C ALA A 11 -12.55 11.82 -7.52
N ALA A 12 -12.72 12.63 -6.47
CA ALA A 12 -11.95 13.86 -6.28
C ALA A 12 -10.49 13.62 -5.84
N THR A 13 -10.24 12.56 -5.05
CA THR A 13 -8.97 12.40 -4.33
C THR A 13 -8.10 11.24 -4.84
N CYS A 14 -8.73 10.16 -5.32
CA CYS A 14 -8.07 8.87 -5.55
C CYS A 14 -8.06 8.47 -7.02
N ALA A 15 -9.13 8.79 -7.76
CA ALA A 15 -9.40 8.26 -9.09
C ALA A 15 -8.31 8.59 -10.13
N ARG A 16 -7.59 9.72 -9.98
CA ARG A 16 -6.46 10.06 -10.86
C ARG A 16 -5.44 8.93 -10.97
N CYS A 17 -5.11 8.29 -9.85
CA CYS A 17 -4.09 7.26 -9.78
C CYS A 17 -4.67 5.83 -9.80
N HIS A 18 -5.87 5.65 -9.26
CA HIS A 18 -6.39 4.33 -8.93
C HIS A 18 -7.57 3.86 -9.78
N GLU A 19 -8.33 4.76 -10.41
CA GLU A 19 -9.48 4.34 -11.21
C GLU A 19 -9.01 3.80 -12.56
N PRO A 20 -9.50 2.64 -13.03
CA PRO A 20 -9.27 2.21 -14.40
C PRO A 20 -9.62 3.32 -15.41
N GLY A 21 -8.66 3.71 -16.25
CA GLY A 21 -8.81 4.83 -17.19
C GLY A 21 -8.50 6.22 -16.59
N GLY A 22 -8.18 6.30 -15.31
CA GLY A 22 -7.61 7.50 -14.69
C GLY A 22 -6.25 7.87 -15.29
N ALA A 23 -5.87 9.15 -15.18
CA ALA A 23 -4.71 9.71 -15.86
C ALA A 23 -3.36 9.02 -15.52
N GLN A 24 -3.25 8.41 -14.34
CA GLN A 24 -2.08 7.65 -13.89
C GLN A 24 -2.42 6.21 -13.49
N ALA A 25 -3.57 5.69 -13.93
CA ALA A 25 -3.99 4.33 -13.63
C ALA A 25 -2.96 3.31 -14.13
N GLY A 26 -2.44 2.48 -13.22
CA GLY A 26 -1.39 1.50 -13.54
C GLY A 26 -0.03 2.09 -13.89
N ALA A 27 0.14 3.42 -13.81
CA ALA A 27 1.41 4.09 -14.02
C ALA A 27 2.29 4.02 -12.76
N VAL A 28 3.60 4.17 -12.96
CA VAL A 28 4.54 4.36 -11.86
C VAL A 28 4.43 5.80 -11.34
N ILE A 29 4.01 5.96 -10.09
CA ILE A 29 4.00 7.24 -9.39
C ILE A 29 5.40 7.50 -8.83
N PRO A 30 6.08 8.61 -9.19
CA PRO A 30 7.43 8.90 -8.73
C PRO A 30 7.55 8.86 -7.20
N ARG A 31 8.67 8.34 -6.67
CA ARG A 31 8.97 8.30 -5.23
C ARG A 31 8.91 9.69 -4.60
N ALA A 32 9.36 10.72 -5.33
CA ALA A 32 9.29 12.10 -4.87
C ALA A 32 7.85 12.61 -4.68
N GLU A 33 6.88 12.07 -5.43
CA GLU A 33 5.46 12.38 -5.29
C GLU A 33 4.80 11.50 -4.21
N ILE A 34 4.98 10.17 -4.28
CA ILE A 34 4.29 9.24 -3.38
C ILE A 34 4.90 9.19 -1.97
N GLY A 35 6.20 9.42 -1.83
CA GLY A 35 6.89 9.55 -0.53
C GLY A 35 6.98 8.28 0.32
N THR A 36 6.55 7.11 -0.18
CA THR A 36 6.66 5.84 0.55
C THR A 36 8.11 5.36 0.64
N ASP A 37 8.38 4.39 1.53
CA ASP A 37 9.73 3.84 1.75
C ASP A 37 10.45 3.56 0.41
N GLY A 38 11.70 4.01 0.27
CA GLY A 38 12.47 3.91 -0.97
C GLY A 38 13.36 2.67 -1.08
N ARG A 39 13.49 1.89 -0.02
CA ARG A 39 14.54 0.86 0.10
C ARG A 39 14.43 -0.20 -0.99
N ARG A 40 13.21 -0.54 -1.42
CA ARG A 40 12.98 -1.48 -2.53
C ARG A 40 13.49 -0.93 -3.86
N LEU A 41 13.36 0.37 -4.11
CA LEU A 41 13.88 1.00 -5.33
C LEU A 41 15.40 1.05 -5.28
N ASP A 42 15.96 1.48 -4.15
CA ASP A 42 17.41 1.62 -3.96
C ASP A 42 18.14 0.26 -4.07
N ALA A 43 17.49 -0.83 -3.68
CA ALA A 43 18.04 -2.18 -3.74
C ALA A 43 18.05 -2.81 -5.15
N TRP A 44 17.34 -2.24 -6.12
CA TRP A 44 17.14 -2.86 -7.43
C TRP A 44 17.84 -2.06 -8.53
N THR A 45 19.16 -2.26 -8.54
CA THR A 45 20.12 -1.56 -9.39
C THR A 45 20.17 -2.11 -10.82
N ALA A 46 20.91 -1.45 -11.70
CA ALA A 46 21.22 -1.96 -13.03
C ALA A 46 21.94 -3.31 -12.95
N ASP A 47 22.98 -3.42 -12.12
CA ASP A 47 23.72 -4.66 -11.90
C ASP A 47 22.83 -5.79 -11.39
N ALA A 48 21.88 -5.49 -10.48
CA ALA A 48 20.93 -6.47 -10.00
C ALA A 48 20.00 -6.96 -11.12
N ALA A 49 19.51 -6.05 -11.98
CA ALA A 49 18.69 -6.41 -13.13
C ALA A 49 19.47 -7.25 -14.15
N GLU A 50 20.73 -6.89 -14.43
CA GLU A 50 21.62 -7.67 -15.30
C GLU A 50 21.87 -9.07 -14.75
N ALA A 51 22.20 -9.17 -13.45
CA ALA A 51 22.40 -10.46 -12.79
C ALA A 51 21.13 -11.34 -12.85
N PHE A 52 19.94 -10.75 -12.70
CA PHE A 52 18.68 -11.48 -12.85
C PHE A 52 18.45 -11.94 -14.29
N ASN A 53 18.79 -11.13 -15.30
CA ASN A 53 18.69 -11.53 -16.72
C ASN A 53 19.72 -12.61 -17.12
N ALA A 54 20.75 -12.85 -16.31
CA ALA A 54 21.70 -13.94 -16.49
C ALA A 54 21.23 -15.26 -15.84
N VAL A 55 20.16 -15.26 -15.05
CA VAL A 55 19.65 -16.49 -14.41
C VAL A 55 19.14 -17.45 -15.48
N GLY A 56 19.76 -18.64 -15.53
CA GLY A 56 19.45 -19.64 -16.55
C GLY A 56 20.15 -19.42 -17.87
N ASP A 57 21.24 -18.65 -17.91
CA ASP A 57 22.06 -18.48 -19.11
C ASP A 57 22.35 -19.82 -19.81
N GLY A 58 22.23 -19.82 -21.14
CA GLY A 58 22.32 -21.01 -21.99
C GLY A 58 21.11 -21.95 -21.95
N HIS A 59 20.04 -21.64 -21.19
CA HIS A 59 18.83 -22.44 -21.13
C HIS A 59 17.63 -21.75 -21.80
N ALA A 60 16.69 -22.54 -22.33
CA ALA A 60 15.46 -22.02 -22.92
C ALA A 60 14.56 -21.24 -21.92
N TRP A 61 14.76 -21.45 -20.62
CA TRP A 61 14.04 -20.76 -19.55
C TRP A 61 14.81 -19.57 -18.98
N GLN A 62 15.87 -19.11 -19.65
CA GLN A 62 16.65 -17.95 -19.22
C GLN A 62 15.73 -16.76 -18.90
N ALA A 63 15.90 -16.23 -17.69
CA ALA A 63 15.23 -15.04 -17.24
C ALA A 63 15.57 -13.86 -18.16
N SER A 64 14.59 -13.05 -18.51
CA SER A 64 14.82 -11.85 -19.31
C SER A 64 13.77 -10.79 -19.01
N GLY A 65 14.03 -9.55 -19.46
CA GLY A 65 13.09 -8.44 -19.34
C GLY A 65 13.13 -7.70 -18.00
N PHE A 66 14.02 -8.09 -17.07
CA PHE A 66 14.24 -7.34 -15.85
C PHE A 66 14.99 -6.03 -16.17
N ARG A 67 14.50 -4.93 -15.61
CA ARG A 67 15.06 -3.58 -15.77
C ARG A 67 15.39 -3.02 -14.39
N ALA A 68 16.34 -2.10 -14.31
CA ALA A 68 16.60 -1.33 -13.09
C ALA A 68 15.32 -0.66 -12.58
N ALA A 69 15.27 -0.36 -11.28
CA ALA A 69 14.06 0.15 -10.66
C ALA A 69 13.56 1.42 -11.34
N SER A 70 12.26 1.46 -11.61
CA SER A 70 11.59 2.70 -11.97
C SER A 70 11.69 3.69 -10.80
N ALA A 71 11.62 4.98 -11.08
CA ALA A 71 11.78 6.04 -10.08
C ALA A 71 10.62 6.14 -9.05
N GLY A 72 9.82 5.08 -8.85
CA GLY A 72 8.58 5.13 -8.07
C GLY A 72 7.84 3.80 -7.95
N TYR A 73 6.59 3.87 -7.51
CA TYR A 73 5.71 2.72 -7.25
C TYR A 73 4.43 2.79 -8.07
N VAL A 74 3.96 1.64 -8.54
CA VAL A 74 2.68 1.56 -9.27
C VAL A 74 1.51 1.84 -8.33
N ALA A 75 0.54 2.62 -8.79
CA ALA A 75 -0.77 2.72 -8.15
C ALA A 75 -1.70 1.64 -8.76
N PRO A 76 -1.94 0.52 -8.06
CA PRO A 76 -2.80 -0.54 -8.58
C PRO A 76 -4.28 -0.10 -8.51
N PRO A 77 -5.17 -0.73 -9.31
CA PRO A 77 -6.61 -0.64 -9.08
C PRO A 77 -6.96 -1.03 -7.63
N LEU A 78 -8.03 -0.43 -7.10
CA LEU A 78 -8.46 -0.67 -5.71
C LEU A 78 -9.56 -1.73 -5.59
N ASP A 79 -9.81 -2.50 -6.64
CA ASP A 79 -10.77 -3.59 -6.60
C ASP A 79 -10.36 -4.63 -5.54
N GLY A 80 -11.25 -4.91 -4.59
CA GLY A 80 -10.96 -5.78 -3.45
C GLY A 80 -9.95 -5.23 -2.44
N VAL A 81 -9.57 -3.94 -2.49
CA VAL A 81 -8.56 -3.35 -1.58
C VAL A 81 -8.90 -3.54 -0.10
N TRP A 82 -10.18 -3.61 0.25
CA TRP A 82 -10.61 -3.84 1.62
C TRP A 82 -10.07 -5.19 2.16
N LEU A 83 -9.81 -6.18 1.31
CA LEU A 83 -9.26 -7.49 1.69
C LEU A 83 -7.72 -7.57 1.69
N SER A 84 -7.02 -6.55 1.20
CA SER A 84 -5.59 -6.65 0.88
C SER A 84 -4.65 -6.08 1.95
N ALA A 85 -5.12 -5.98 3.20
CA ALA A 85 -4.28 -5.51 4.30
C ALA A 85 -3.13 -6.50 4.60
N PRO A 86 -1.99 -6.04 5.14
CA PRO A 86 -1.62 -4.64 5.39
C PRO A 86 -1.28 -3.85 4.11
N TYR A 87 -1.36 -2.52 4.20
CA TYR A 87 -1.26 -1.59 3.07
C TYR A 87 0.14 -1.01 2.87
N LEU A 88 0.31 -0.36 1.71
CA LEU A 88 1.58 0.03 1.09
C LEU A 88 2.40 -1.17 0.60
N HIS A 89 3.39 -0.91 -0.27
CA HIS A 89 4.18 -1.97 -0.92
C HIS A 89 4.95 -2.88 0.06
N ASN A 90 5.22 -2.41 1.27
CA ASN A 90 5.93 -3.13 2.33
C ASN A 90 5.00 -3.63 3.46
N GLY A 91 3.69 -3.42 3.34
CA GLY A 91 2.72 -3.83 4.35
C GLY A 91 2.95 -3.17 5.72
N SER A 92 3.25 -1.87 5.73
CA SER A 92 3.64 -1.09 6.90
C SER A 92 2.49 -0.31 7.56
N VAL A 93 1.29 -0.37 6.99
CA VAL A 93 0.08 0.26 7.54
C VAL A 93 -1.02 -0.80 7.72
N PRO A 94 -1.51 -1.06 8.94
CA PRO A 94 -2.31 -2.27 9.20
C PRO A 94 -3.74 -2.21 8.64
N THR A 95 -4.34 -1.03 8.50
CA THR A 95 -5.73 -0.88 8.03
C THR A 95 -5.89 0.33 7.10
N LEU A 96 -6.91 0.37 6.24
CA LEU A 96 -7.18 1.57 5.41
C LEU A 96 -7.50 2.79 6.27
N ARG A 97 -8.21 2.59 7.38
CA ARG A 97 -8.45 3.66 8.36
C ARG A 97 -7.14 4.31 8.80
N HIS A 98 -6.12 3.53 9.14
CA HIS A 98 -4.81 4.08 9.50
C HIS A 98 -4.11 4.75 8.32
N LEU A 99 -4.29 4.26 7.09
CA LEU A 99 -3.70 4.88 5.90
C LEU A 99 -4.24 6.30 5.67
N LEU A 100 -5.52 6.52 5.97
CA LEU A 100 -6.19 7.81 5.90
C LEU A 100 -5.87 8.73 7.10
N GLU A 101 -5.03 8.32 8.05
CA GLU A 101 -4.53 9.19 9.11
C GLU A 101 -3.17 9.80 8.75
N PRO A 102 -2.85 11.01 9.28
CA PRO A 102 -1.51 11.58 9.17
C PRO A 102 -0.46 10.57 9.61
N GLN A 103 0.70 10.56 8.95
CA GLN A 103 1.75 9.56 9.20
C GLN A 103 2.10 9.40 10.68
N ALA A 104 2.15 10.50 11.44
CA ALA A 104 2.48 10.50 12.87
C ALA A 104 1.44 9.75 13.74
N ALA A 105 0.22 9.56 13.25
CA ALA A 105 -0.84 8.83 13.94
C ALA A 105 -0.93 7.35 13.51
N ARG A 106 -0.11 6.91 12.53
CA ARG A 106 -0.06 5.51 12.11
C ARG A 106 0.70 4.67 13.15
N PRO A 107 0.30 3.41 13.40
CA PRO A 107 1.02 2.53 14.31
C PRO A 107 2.49 2.36 13.89
N ALA A 108 3.42 2.69 14.79
CA ALA A 108 4.85 2.49 14.56
C ALA A 108 5.26 1.02 14.75
N ARG A 109 4.48 0.26 15.53
CA ARG A 109 4.68 -1.16 15.77
C ARG A 109 3.33 -1.85 15.86
N PHE A 110 3.19 -3.00 15.23
CA PHE A 110 1.95 -3.78 15.22
C PHE A 110 2.23 -5.24 14.88
N TRP A 111 1.28 -6.13 15.14
CA TRP A 111 1.42 -7.56 14.94
C TRP A 111 0.79 -7.98 13.60
N ARG A 112 1.55 -8.72 12.79
CA ARG A 112 1.11 -9.27 11.50
C ARG A 112 0.86 -10.76 11.59
N GLY A 113 -0.10 -11.27 10.81
CA GLY A 113 -0.39 -12.70 10.71
C GLY A 113 -1.48 -13.20 11.65
N TYR A 114 -2.10 -12.31 12.44
CA TYR A 114 -3.37 -12.63 13.08
C TYR A 114 -4.50 -12.38 12.08
N ASP A 115 -5.29 -13.42 11.79
CA ASP A 115 -6.24 -13.49 10.68
C ASP A 115 -7.66 -13.01 11.03
N VAL A 116 -7.84 -12.41 12.22
CA VAL A 116 -9.12 -11.79 12.59
C VAL A 116 -9.26 -10.43 11.92
N TYR A 117 -10.28 -10.31 11.09
CA TYR A 117 -10.52 -9.14 10.26
C TYR A 117 -11.29 -8.03 11.01
N ASP A 118 -10.80 -6.80 10.90
CA ASP A 118 -11.42 -5.57 11.40
C ASP A 118 -12.22 -4.90 10.26
N GLN A 119 -13.55 -5.04 10.31
CA GLN A 119 -14.48 -4.49 9.32
C GLN A 119 -14.64 -2.96 9.39
N ASP A 120 -14.25 -2.36 10.51
CA ASP A 120 -14.32 -0.92 10.74
C ASP A 120 -13.05 -0.22 10.26
N GLY A 121 -11.89 -0.83 10.52
CA GLY A 121 -10.59 -0.38 10.06
C GLY A 121 -10.31 -0.72 8.59
N LEU A 122 -10.96 -1.76 8.07
CA LEU A 122 -10.67 -2.45 6.81
C LEU A 122 -9.23 -2.94 6.83
N GLY A 123 -9.00 -4.05 7.53
CA GLY A 123 -7.72 -4.72 7.65
C GLY A 123 -7.78 -5.82 8.71
N PHE A 124 -6.64 -6.20 9.28
CA PHE A 124 -6.59 -7.22 10.33
C PHE A 124 -6.34 -6.58 11.70
N ILE A 125 -6.91 -7.20 12.75
CA ILE A 125 -6.60 -6.82 14.13
C ILE A 125 -5.10 -7.02 14.36
N SER A 126 -4.40 -5.92 14.65
CA SER A 126 -2.94 -5.89 14.72
C SER A 126 -2.38 -5.53 16.08
N ASP A 127 -3.23 -5.51 17.11
CA ASP A 127 -2.84 -5.35 18.52
C ASP A 127 -3.78 -6.17 19.42
N GLY A 128 -3.42 -6.30 20.70
CA GLY A 128 -4.12 -7.11 21.67
C GLY A 128 -3.41 -8.45 21.96
N PRO A 129 -3.87 -9.18 22.99
CA PRO A 129 -3.20 -10.38 23.47
C PRO A 129 -3.14 -11.50 22.43
N ASP A 130 -4.21 -11.70 21.67
CA ASP A 130 -4.23 -12.73 20.62
C ASP A 130 -3.32 -12.39 19.45
N ALA A 131 -3.36 -11.14 18.98
CA ALA A 131 -2.46 -10.67 17.93
C ALA A 131 -0.98 -10.80 18.34
N ARG A 132 -0.65 -10.51 19.60
CA ARG A 132 0.69 -10.70 20.19
C ARG A 132 1.09 -12.17 20.28
N ARG A 133 0.13 -13.04 20.59
CA ARG A 133 0.36 -14.47 20.80
C ARG A 133 0.67 -15.20 19.49
N VAL A 134 -0.01 -14.84 18.41
CA VAL A 134 0.12 -15.55 17.11
C VAL A 134 0.92 -14.76 16.07
N GLY A 135 0.90 -13.45 16.17
CA GLY A 135 1.47 -12.57 15.16
C GLY A 135 2.99 -12.40 15.30
N THR A 136 3.58 -11.84 14.25
CA THR A 136 4.97 -11.38 14.24
C THR A 136 5.01 -9.86 14.36
N LEU A 137 5.83 -9.35 15.27
CA LEU A 137 5.99 -7.91 15.46
C LEU A 137 6.61 -7.27 14.21
N PHE A 138 5.85 -6.37 13.60
CA PHE A 138 6.33 -5.46 12.57
C PHE A 138 6.75 -4.14 13.21
N ASP A 139 7.92 -3.63 12.83
CA ASP A 139 8.51 -2.41 13.37
C ASP A 139 8.89 -1.49 12.21
N THR A 140 8.24 -0.32 12.13
CA THR A 140 8.38 0.61 11.02
C THR A 140 9.69 1.40 11.05
N ALA A 141 10.44 1.34 12.17
CA ALA A 141 11.75 1.97 12.28
C ALA A 141 12.86 1.14 11.63
N ARG A 142 12.58 -0.11 11.24
CA ARG A 142 13.57 -0.97 10.55
C ARG A 142 13.75 -0.53 9.08
N PRO A 143 14.95 -0.68 8.51
CA PRO A 143 15.19 -0.35 7.11
C PRO A 143 14.23 -1.09 6.16
N GLY A 144 13.55 -0.36 5.29
CA GLY A 144 12.57 -0.90 4.33
C GLY A 144 11.14 -1.03 4.87
N ASN A 145 10.93 -0.80 6.16
CA ASN A 145 9.62 -0.93 6.81
C ASN A 145 8.91 0.41 7.03
N GLY A 146 9.40 1.52 6.47
CA GLY A 146 8.83 2.84 6.68
C GLY A 146 7.34 2.89 6.30
N ASN A 147 6.52 3.47 7.18
CA ASN A 147 5.07 3.64 7.03
C ASN A 147 4.66 5.03 6.52
N GLY A 148 5.63 5.78 5.97
CA GLY A 148 5.43 7.12 5.45
C GLY A 148 4.92 7.15 4.02
N GLY A 149 4.67 8.37 3.54
CA GLY A 149 4.15 8.61 2.20
C GLY A 149 2.65 8.30 2.05
N HIS A 150 2.18 8.42 0.82
CA HIS A 150 0.77 8.31 0.44
C HIS A 150 -0.12 9.15 1.38
N ALA A 151 0.13 10.47 1.40
CA ALA A 151 -0.57 11.42 2.27
C ALA A 151 -1.97 11.81 1.74
N TYR A 152 -2.40 11.26 0.61
CA TYR A 152 -3.72 11.47 0.03
C TYR A 152 -4.82 11.04 1.01
N GLY A 153 -5.87 11.84 1.11
CA GLY A 153 -7.01 11.57 2.00
C GLY A 153 -6.78 11.86 3.48
N THR A 154 -5.56 12.21 3.91
CA THR A 154 -5.25 12.44 5.34
C THR A 154 -5.93 13.68 5.93
N MET A 155 -6.22 14.67 5.08
CA MET A 155 -6.88 15.93 5.44
C MET A 155 -8.41 15.89 5.30
N LEU A 156 -8.98 14.76 4.88
CA LEU A 156 -10.43 14.58 4.79
C LEU A 156 -11.06 14.70 6.19
N LEU A 157 -12.26 15.24 6.25
CA LEU A 157 -13.04 15.28 7.49
C LEU A 157 -13.42 13.85 7.94
N PRO A 158 -13.69 13.63 9.24
CA PRO A 158 -14.02 12.30 9.75
C PRO A 158 -15.19 11.62 9.01
N ASP A 159 -16.22 12.37 8.64
CA ASP A 159 -17.37 11.86 7.90
C ASP A 159 -17.00 11.46 6.46
N GLU A 160 -16.11 12.21 5.81
CA GLU A 160 -15.62 11.91 4.46
C GLU A 160 -14.73 10.67 4.46
N LYS A 161 -13.84 10.52 5.46
CA LYS A 161 -13.04 9.30 5.63
C LYS A 161 -13.94 8.08 5.81
N ARG A 162 -14.97 8.18 6.65
CA ARG A 162 -15.94 7.09 6.86
C ARG A 162 -16.67 6.75 5.57
N ALA A 163 -17.18 7.75 4.85
CA ALA A 163 -17.88 7.54 3.59
C ALA A 163 -16.97 6.89 2.54
N LEU A 164 -15.72 7.34 2.43
CA LEU A 164 -14.70 6.76 1.55
C LEU A 164 -14.44 5.28 1.90
N LEU A 165 -14.26 4.94 3.17
CA LEU A 165 -14.08 3.54 3.59
C LEU A 165 -15.28 2.68 3.20
N GLU A 166 -16.52 3.15 3.42
CA GLU A 166 -17.72 2.43 2.99
C GLU A 166 -17.78 2.25 1.47
N TYR A 167 -17.35 3.23 0.69
CA TYR A 167 -17.24 3.09 -0.76
C TYR A 167 -16.17 2.06 -1.16
N LEU A 168 -15.00 2.05 -0.51
CA LEU A 168 -13.93 1.09 -0.80
C LEU A 168 -14.30 -0.37 -0.49
N LYS A 169 -15.30 -0.61 0.38
CA LYS A 169 -15.87 -1.96 0.59
C LYS A 169 -16.64 -2.48 -0.63
N THR A 170 -17.06 -1.57 -1.53
CA THR A 170 -17.83 -1.90 -2.74
C THR A 170 -16.97 -2.05 -4.00
N ARG A 171 -15.66 -1.79 -3.87
CA ARG A 171 -14.67 -1.97 -4.93
C ARG A 171 -14.10 -3.39 -4.86
#